data_AF-U4KN64-F1
#
_entry.id   AF-U4KN64-F1
#
_cell.length_a   1.000
_cell.length_b   1.000
_cell.length_c   1.000
_cell.angle_alpha   90.00
_cell.angle_beta   90.00
_cell.angle_gamma   90.00
#
_symmetry.space_group_name_H-M   'P 1'
#
loop_
_entity.id
_entity.type
_entity.pdbx_description
1 polymer ?
#
loop_
_entity_poly.entity_id
_entity_poly.type
_entity_poly.pdbx_seq_one_letter_code
_entity_poly.pdbx_strand_id
1 'polypeptide(L)'
;MKKFNLLEYTQEVIEKLDKENLYITHLTIAYKVVNYYNNNIDDVKKLSNATFNQIVEQVYEEYMDNDNRDILDEIIENILNKDESFS
;
A
#
# COMPACT_ATOMS: atom_id res chain seq x y z
N MET A 1 13.60 -10.17 -12.26
CA MET A 1 12.88 -9.24 -11.35
C MET A 1 13.26 -9.57 -9.91
N LYS A 2 13.60 -8.56 -9.11
CA LYS A 2 13.88 -8.73 -7.67
C LYS A 2 12.54 -8.93 -6.95
N LYS A 3 12.43 -9.94 -6.09
CA LYS A 3 11.19 -10.26 -5.35
C LYS A 3 10.98 -9.27 -4.19
N PHE A 4 9.73 -9.06 -3.79
CA PHE A 4 9.37 -8.19 -2.67
C PHE A 4 10.04 -8.62 -1.36
N ASN A 5 10.61 -7.65 -0.65
CA ASN A 5 11.19 -7.82 0.67
C ASN A 5 10.65 -6.72 1.59
N LEU A 6 9.88 -7.13 2.61
CA LEU A 6 9.24 -6.22 3.55
C LEU A 6 10.25 -5.34 4.30
N LEU A 7 11.45 -5.87 4.61
CA LEU A 7 12.48 -5.13 5.32
C LEU A 7 13.09 -4.04 4.44
N GLU A 8 13.43 -4.37 3.19
CA GLU A 8 13.97 -3.39 2.22
C GLU A 8 12.93 -2.27 1.97
N TYR A 9 11.65 -2.65 1.76
CA TYR A 9 10.57 -1.69 1.57
C TYR A 9 10.38 -0.76 2.79
N THR A 10 10.38 -1.34 4.00
CA THR A 10 10.23 -0.55 5.23
C THR A 10 11.37 0.46 5.39
N GLN A 11 12.61 0.06 5.05
CA GLN A 11 13.76 0.97 5.09
C GLN A 11 13.62 2.13 4.09
N GLU A 12 13.26 1.84 2.84
CA GLU A 12 13.05 2.87 1.80
C GLU A 12 11.93 3.86 2.18
N VAL A 13 10.85 3.38 2.79
CA VAL A 13 9.73 4.21 3.26
C VAL A 13 10.15 5.11 4.41
N ILE A 14 10.89 4.58 5.41
CA ILE A 14 11.38 5.37 6.53
C ILE A 14 12.33 6.47 6.02
N GLU A 15 13.28 6.14 5.15
CA GLU A 15 14.23 7.10 4.59
C GLU A 15 13.57 8.21 3.74
N LYS A 16 12.52 7.89 2.97
CA LYS A 16 11.75 8.88 2.21
C LYS A 16 10.89 9.79 3.10
N LEU A 17 10.27 9.23 4.14
CA LEU A 17 9.24 9.91 4.94
C LEU A 17 9.76 10.60 6.20
N ASP A 18 11.04 10.44 6.53
CA ASP A 18 11.72 11.14 7.64
C ASP A 18 11.66 12.68 7.52
N LYS A 19 11.27 13.21 6.34
CA LYS A 19 11.11 14.65 6.08
C LYS A 19 9.68 15.19 6.26
N GLU A 20 8.66 14.34 6.38
CA GLU A 20 7.25 14.80 6.28
C GLU A 20 6.34 14.43 7.45
N ASN A 21 6.83 13.72 8.48
CA ASN A 21 6.04 13.35 9.67
C ASN A 21 4.78 12.49 9.37
N LEU A 22 4.74 11.86 8.18
CA LEU A 22 3.62 11.05 7.67
C LEU A 22 3.92 9.54 7.66
N TYR A 23 5.07 9.13 8.23
CA TYR A 23 5.58 7.75 8.18
C TYR A 23 4.60 6.72 8.74
N ILE A 24 3.90 7.05 9.84
CA ILE A 24 2.97 6.14 10.51
C ILE A 24 1.78 5.83 9.61
N THR A 25 1.23 6.84 8.94
CA THR A 25 0.11 6.67 8.01
C THR A 25 0.50 5.76 6.86
N HIS A 26 1.63 6.04 6.21
CA HIS A 26 2.06 5.28 5.04
C HIS A 26 2.38 3.80 5.37
N LEU A 27 3.03 3.54 6.51
CA LEU A 27 3.27 2.18 6.99
C LEU A 27 1.96 1.46 7.37
N THR A 28 1.00 2.17 7.95
CA THR A 28 -0.33 1.61 8.30
C THR A 28 -1.07 1.20 7.04
N ILE A 29 -1.05 2.03 6.01
CA ILE A 29 -1.65 1.74 4.70
C ILE A 29 -0.96 0.51 4.08
N ALA A 30 0.37 0.52 3.98
CA ALA A 30 1.12 -0.59 3.40
C ALA A 30 0.82 -1.92 4.11
N TYR A 31 0.74 -1.92 5.44
CA TYR A 31 0.37 -3.10 6.22
C TYR A 31 -1.06 -3.59 5.91
N LYS A 32 -2.03 -2.67 5.84
CA LYS A 32 -3.42 -3.03 5.51
C LYS A 32 -3.56 -3.54 4.08
N VAL A 33 -2.85 -2.97 3.12
CA VAL A 33 -2.78 -3.45 1.74
C VAL A 33 -2.22 -4.88 1.69
N VAL A 34 -1.11 -5.15 2.39
CA VAL A 34 -0.53 -6.51 2.50
C VAL A 34 -1.56 -7.50 3.06
N ASN A 35 -2.26 -7.13 4.13
CA ASN A 35 -3.26 -7.99 4.73
C ASN A 35 -4.44 -8.24 3.80
N TYR A 36 -4.99 -7.20 3.15
CA TYR A 36 -6.13 -7.37 2.26
C TYR A 36 -5.76 -8.26 1.07
N TYR A 37 -4.63 -7.97 0.42
CA TYR A 37 -4.17 -8.69 -0.77
C TYR A 37 -3.97 -10.18 -0.46
N ASN A 38 -3.24 -10.50 0.63
CA ASN A 38 -2.97 -11.88 1.05
C ASN A 38 -4.24 -12.69 1.42
N ASN A 39 -5.28 -12.03 1.94
CA ASN A 39 -6.48 -12.73 2.39
C ASN A 39 -7.57 -12.84 1.32
N ASN A 40 -7.59 -11.94 0.33
CA ASN A 40 -8.70 -11.84 -0.61
C ASN A 40 -8.29 -12.04 -2.08
N ILE A 41 -7.02 -11.84 -2.44
CA ILE A 41 -6.55 -11.82 -3.83
C ILE A 41 -5.50 -12.92 -4.06
N ASP A 42 -4.27 -12.75 -3.58
CA ASP A 42 -3.16 -13.70 -3.74
C ASP A 42 -2.00 -13.35 -2.78
N ASP A 43 -0.85 -14.03 -2.86
CA ASP A 43 0.37 -13.68 -2.11
C ASP A 43 1.01 -12.39 -2.64
N VAL A 44 1.07 -11.35 -1.82
CA VAL A 44 1.67 -10.04 -2.12
C VAL A 44 3.12 -10.16 -2.59
N LYS A 45 3.83 -11.23 -2.23
CA LYS A 45 5.21 -11.50 -2.68
C LYS A 45 5.32 -11.78 -4.19
N LYS A 46 4.19 -12.00 -4.87
CA LYS A 46 4.12 -12.13 -6.32
C LYS A 46 4.15 -10.78 -7.03
N LEU A 47 3.82 -9.70 -6.34
CA LEU A 47 3.91 -8.34 -6.89
C LEU A 47 5.36 -7.87 -7.01
N SER A 48 5.59 -6.99 -7.98
CA SER A 48 6.82 -6.21 -8.03
C SER A 48 6.78 -5.07 -7.02
N ASN A 49 7.94 -4.62 -6.51
CA ASN A 49 7.99 -3.45 -5.62
C ASN A 49 7.36 -2.22 -6.26
N ALA A 50 7.53 -2.02 -7.57
CA ALA A 50 6.93 -0.88 -8.27
C ALA A 50 5.40 -0.93 -8.22
N THR A 51 4.82 -2.10 -8.48
CA THR A 51 3.37 -2.33 -8.42
C THR A 51 2.84 -2.10 -7.00
N PHE A 52 3.52 -2.67 -6.00
CA PHE A 52 3.13 -2.50 -4.61
C PHE A 52 3.18 -1.02 -4.18
N ASN A 53 4.23 -0.29 -4.59
CA ASN A 53 4.36 1.14 -4.29
C ASN A 53 3.23 1.94 -4.93
N GLN A 54 2.86 1.64 -6.19
CA GLN A 54 1.75 2.32 -6.87
C GLN A 54 0.43 2.13 -6.13
N ILE A 55 0.14 0.92 -5.64
CA ILE A 55 -1.07 0.65 -4.86
C ILE A 55 -1.07 1.47 -3.56
N VAL A 56 0.03 1.46 -2.81
CA VAL A 56 0.14 2.19 -1.55
C VAL A 56 0.04 3.70 -1.77
N GLU A 57 0.64 4.23 -2.83
CA GLU A 57 0.55 5.64 -3.21
C GLU A 57 -0.90 6.03 -3.57
N GLN A 58 -1.60 5.23 -4.37
CA GLN A 58 -3.01 5.48 -4.70
C GLN A 58 -3.91 5.47 -3.46
N VAL A 59 -3.74 4.48 -2.57
CA VAL A 59 -4.51 4.40 -1.32
C VAL A 59 -4.19 5.61 -0.43
N TYR A 60 -2.93 6.05 -0.40
CA TYR A 60 -2.52 7.21 0.37
C TYR A 60 -3.15 8.50 -0.17
N GLU A 61 -3.10 8.73 -1.48
CA GLU A 61 -3.73 9.90 -2.12
C GLU A 61 -5.24 9.93 -1.83
N GLU A 62 -5.95 8.81 -2.05
CA GLU A 62 -7.38 8.72 -1.81
C GLU A 62 -7.71 8.87 -0.31
N TYR A 63 -6.87 8.35 0.59
CA TYR A 63 -7.06 8.52 2.03
C TYR A 63 -6.84 9.97 2.49
N MET A 64 -5.87 10.68 1.91
CA MET A 64 -5.59 12.07 2.25
C MET A 64 -6.65 13.03 1.69
N ASP A 65 -7.28 12.68 0.57
CA ASP A 65 -8.38 13.46 -0.04
C ASP A 65 -9.73 13.27 0.68
N ASN A 66 -9.82 12.30 1.60
CA ASN A 66 -11.01 12.03 2.37
C ASN A 66 -10.87 12.47 3.84
N ASP A 67 -11.77 13.34 4.31
CA ASP A 67 -11.78 13.83 5.70
C ASP A 67 -12.17 12.75 6.74
N ASN A 68 -12.68 11.60 6.30
CA ASN A 68 -13.13 10.53 7.19
C ASN A 68 -12.05 9.45 7.34
N ARG A 69 -11.50 9.30 8.55
CA ARG A 69 -10.42 8.33 8.82
C ARG A 69 -10.88 6.87 8.81
N ASP A 70 -12.19 6.62 8.85
CA ASP A 70 -12.76 5.27 8.97
C ASP A 70 -12.99 4.56 7.63
N ILE A 71 -12.61 5.16 6.51
CA ILE A 71 -12.88 4.60 5.16
C ILE A 71 -11.69 3.86 4.54
N LEU A 72 -10.56 3.76 5.26
CA LEU A 72 -9.32 3.23 4.69
C LEU A 72 -9.46 1.80 4.14
N ASP A 73 -10.22 0.94 4.81
CA ASP A 73 -10.42 -0.44 4.34
C ASP A 73 -11.27 -0.49 3.06
N GLU A 74 -12.23 0.42 2.90
CA GLU A 74 -13.05 0.57 1.69
C GLU A 74 -12.22 1.11 0.51
N ILE A 75 -11.33 2.08 0.75
CA ILE A 75 -10.40 2.59 -0.26
C ILE A 75 -9.51 1.45 -0.78
N ILE A 76 -8.93 0.66 0.13
CA ILE A 76 -8.06 -0.47 -0.20
C ILE A 76 -8.82 -1.50 -1.04
N GLU A 77 -10.03 -1.86 -0.60
CA GLU A 77 -10.91 -2.78 -1.34
C GLU A 77 -11.22 -2.24 -2.74
N ASN A 78 -11.59 -0.98 -2.85
CA ASN A 78 -11.94 -0.35 -4.12
C ASN A 78 -10.76 -0.33 -5.10
N ILE A 79 -9.58 0.09 -4.67
CA ILE A 79 -8.39 0.17 -5.53
C ILE A 79 -8.00 -1.23 -6.00
N LEU A 80 -7.96 -2.20 -5.09
CA LEU A 80 -7.51 -3.56 -5.40
C LEU A 80 -8.53 -4.37 -6.21
N ASN A 81 -9.83 -4.03 -6.15
CA ASN A 81 -10.88 -4.71 -6.92
C ASN A 81 -11.25 -4.00 -8.24
N LYS A 82 -10.94 -2.70 -8.39
CA LYS A 82 -11.24 -1.95 -9.63
C LYS A 82 -10.21 -2.16 -10.74
N ASP A 83 -8.99 -2.56 -10.39
CA ASP A 83 -7.90 -2.63 -11.36
C ASP A 83 -7.61 -4.09 -11.81
N GLU A 84 -8.21 -4.49 -12.92
CA GLU A 84 -7.91 -5.76 -13.62
C GLU A 84 -6.44 -5.81 -14.13
N SER A 85 -5.69 -4.72 -14.04
CA SER A 85 -4.32 -4.57 -14.56
C SER A 85 -3.22 -5.20 -13.70
N PHE A 86 -3.56 -5.72 -12.52
CA PHE A 86 -2.62 -6.40 -11.61
C PHE A 86 -2.59 -7.93 -11.77
N SER A 87 -3.40 -8.49 -12.68
CA SER A 87 -3.46 -9.92 -13.03
C SER A 87 -2.43 -10.33 -14.09
#